data_AF-A0A1E7IW24-F1
#
_entry.id   AF-A0A1E7IW24-F1
#
_cell.length_a   1.000
_cell.length_b   1.000
_cell.length_c   1.000
_cell.angle_alpha   90.00
_cell.angle_beta   90.00
_cell.angle_gamma   90.00
#
_symmetry.space_group_name_H-M   'P 1'
#
loop_
_entity.id
_entity.type
_entity.pdbx_description
1 polymer ?
#
loop_
_entity_poly.entity_id
_entity_poly.type
_entity_poly.pdbx_seq_one_letter_code
_entity_poly.pdbx_strand_id
1 'polypeptide(L)' 'MDYEPSHILFIEDEEPHAELTKRAIRKAGNANRIDVLTNGEEALDYLFNRGKFGDKIEGGGVGWE' A
#
# COMPACT_ATOMS: atom_id res chain seq x y z
N MET A 1 -13.14 10.42 -18.67
CA MET A 1 -12.96 9.75 -17.36
C MET A 1 -11.58 10.14 -16.91
N ASP A 2 -11.48 10.98 -15.89
CA ASP A 2 -10.20 11.25 -15.25
C ASP A 2 -9.80 9.96 -14.51
N TYR A 3 -8.68 9.38 -14.92
CA TYR A 3 -8.19 8.13 -14.33
C TYR A 3 -7.41 8.49 -13.08
N GLU A 4 -8.02 8.29 -11.91
CA GLU A 4 -7.32 8.48 -10.65
C GLU A 4 -6.24 7.39 -10.48
N PRO A 5 -4.99 7.77 -10.18
CA PRO A 5 -3.92 6.87 -9.78
C PRO A 5 -4.38 5.77 -8.81
N SER A 6 -4.36 4.51 -9.23
CA SER A 6 -4.68 3.42 -8.30
C SER A 6 -3.47 3.11 -7.40
N HIS A 7 -3.72 3.04 -6.10
CA HIS A 7 -2.79 2.53 -5.10
C HIS A 7 -3.13 1.07 -4.81
N ILE A 8 -2.17 0.18 -5.00
CA ILE A 8 -2.32 -1.25 -4.75
C ILE A 8 -1.49 -1.64 -3.53
N LEU A 9 -2.13 -2.31 -2.57
CA LEU A 9 -1.46 -3.05 -1.50
C LEU A 9 -1.42 -4.52 -1.90
N PHE A 10 -0.23 -5.10 -1.95
CA PHE A 10 0.00 -6.49 -2.33
C PHE A 10 0.68 -7.23 -1.17
N ILE A 11 0.19 -8.43 -0.83
CA ILE A 11 0.71 -9.24 0.27
C ILE A 11 1.26 -10.54 -0.30
N GLU A 12 2.56 -10.75 -0.17
CA GLU A 12 3.29 -11.91 -0.69
C GLU A 12 4.54 -12.14 0.17
N ASP A 13 4.67 -13.34 0.70
CA ASP A 13 5.78 -13.74 1.58
C ASP A 13 7.04 -14.16 0.81
N GLU A 14 6.92 -14.46 -0.49
CA GLU A 14 8.04 -14.87 -1.36
C GLU A 14 8.54 -13.70 -2.24
N GLU A 15 9.78 -13.27 -2.01
CA GLU A 15 10.35 -12.08 -2.66
C GLU A 15 10.40 -12.16 -4.21
N PRO A 16 10.88 -13.27 -4.82
CA PRO A 16 10.79 -13.48 -6.27
C PRO A 16 9.38 -13.36 -6.84
N HIS A 17 8.36 -13.95 -6.21
CA HIS A 17 6.96 -13.84 -6.63
C HIS A 17 6.46 -12.40 -6.54
N ALA A 18 6.83 -11.69 -5.47
CA ALA A 18 6.45 -10.30 -5.29
C ALA A 18 6.99 -9.41 -6.40
N GLU A 19 8.26 -9.59 -6.77
CA GLU A 19 8.87 -8.83 -7.85
C GLU A 19 8.31 -9.17 -9.23
N LEU A 20 7.99 -10.44 -9.51
CA LEU A 20 7.31 -10.85 -10.75
C LEU A 20 5.93 -10.22 -10.86
N THR A 21 5.15 -10.26 -9.79
CA THR A 21 3.79 -9.71 -9.75
C THR A 21 3.79 -8.20 -9.87
N LYS A 22 4.67 -7.52 -9.14
CA LYS A 22 4.87 -6.06 -9.22
C LYS A 22 5.26 -5.61 -10.62
N ARG A 23 6.11 -6.36 -11.34
CA ARG A 23 6.43 -6.10 -12.75
C ARG A 23 5.21 -6.25 -13.66
N ALA A 24 4.40 -7.29 -13.46
CA ALA A 24 3.17 -7.51 -14.22
C ALA A 24 2.16 -6.36 -14.02
N ILE A 25 1.95 -5.93 -12.77
CA ILE A 25 1.06 -4.81 -12.43
C ILE A 25 1.55 -3.51 -13.07
N ARG A 26 2.85 -3.20 -12.99
CA ARG A 26 3.44 -2.01 -13.63
C ARG A 26 3.25 -2.02 -15.15
N LYS A 27 3.42 -3.20 -15.78
CA LYS A 27 3.23 -3.37 -17.22
C LYS A 27 1.77 -3.17 -17.65
N ALA A 28 0.81 -3.46 -16.77
CA ALA A 28 -0.61 -3.25 -17.03
C ALA A 28 -1.02 -1.76 -17.04
N GLY A 29 -0.16 -0.84 -16.60
CA GLY A 29 -0.30 0.60 -16.83
C GLY A 29 -1.15 1.39 -15.83
N ASN A 30 -1.67 0.74 -14.79
CA ASN A 30 -2.76 1.30 -13.98
C ASN A 30 -2.41 1.59 -12.50
N ALA A 31 -1.18 1.34 -12.06
CA ALA A 31 -0.78 1.50 -10.66
C ALA A 31 0.36 2.51 -10.49
N ASN A 32 0.07 3.62 -9.80
CA ASN A 32 1.08 4.65 -9.48
C ASN A 32 1.89 4.31 -8.24
N ARG A 33 1.31 3.53 -7.33
CA ARG A 33 1.97 3.06 -6.11
C ARG A 33 1.59 1.61 -5.85
N ILE A 34 2.61 0.79 -5.60
CA ILE A 34 2.46 -0.61 -5.21
C ILE A 34 3.27 -0.78 -3.94
N ASP A 35 2.59 -0.98 -2.82
CA ASP A 35 3.22 -1.34 -1.55
C ASP A 35 3.13 -2.86 -1.40
N VAL A 36 4.25 -3.48 -1.04
CA VAL A 36 4.36 -4.94 -0.85
C VAL A 36 4.65 -5.22 0.60
N LEU A 37 3.87 -6.12 1.20
CA LEU A 37 4.06 -6.61 2.57
C LEU A 37 4.21 -8.13 2.57
N THR A 38 4.89 -8.67 3.56
CA THR A 38 5.23 -10.11 3.58
C THR A 38 4.27 -10.96 4.39
N ASN A 39 3.36 -10.34 5.14
CA ASN A 39 2.47 -11.09 6.02
C ASN A 39 1.20 -10.31 6.37
N GLY A 40 0.23 -11.03 6.95
CA GLY A 40 -1.07 -10.49 7.31
C GLY A 40 -1.05 -9.53 8.50
N GLU A 41 -0.13 -9.70 9.45
CA GLU A 41 -0.01 -8.79 10.60
C GLU A 41 0.39 -7.38 10.11
N GLU A 42 1.41 -7.31 9.26
CA GLU A 42 1.80 -6.06 8.61
C GLU A 42 0.69 -5.48 7.75
N ALA A 43 -0.08 -6.33 7.05
CA ALA A 43 -1.21 -5.89 6.24
C ALA A 43 -2.32 -5.25 7.08
N LEU A 44 -2.64 -5.84 8.23
CA LEU A 44 -3.60 -5.28 9.17
C LEU A 44 -3.08 -3.97 9.77
N ASP A 45 -1.82 -3.94 10.17
CA ASP A 45 -1.18 -2.71 10.65
C ASP A 45 -1.21 -1.61 9.59
N TYR A 46 -1.00 -1.94 8.32
CA TYR A 46 -1.09 -1.00 7.21
C TYR A 46 -2.52 -0.48 7.02
N LEU A 47 -3.50 -1.37 6.97
CA LEU A 47 -4.91 -1.02 6.70
C LEU A 47 -5.54 -0.21 7.83
N PHE A 48 -5.15 -0.46 9.07
CA PHE A 48 -5.69 0.24 10.24
C PHE A 48 -4.77 1.36 10.76
N ASN A 49 -3.68 1.66 10.06
CA ASN A 49 -2.70 2.67 10.45
C ASN A 49 -2.22 2.45 11.90
N ARG A 50 -1.67 1.27 12.16
CA ARG A 50 -1.17 0.80 13.46
C ARG A 50 0.28 0.35 13.36
N GLY A 51 0.90 0.08 14.51
CA GLY A 51 2.24 -0.49 14.57
C GLY A 51 3.25 0.36 13.80
N LYS A 52 3.97 -0.27 12.87
CA LYS A 52 4.97 0.40 12.02
C LYS A 52 4.40 1.44 11.04
N PHE A 53 3.08 1.48 10.88
CA PHE A 53 2.36 2.47 10.06
C PHE A 53 1.58 3.47 10.90
N GLY A 54 1.71 3.42 12.23
CA GLY A 54 0.88 4.18 13.18
C GLY A 54 0.92 5.71 13.07
N ASP A 55 1.95 6.28 12.45
CA ASP A 55 2.18 7.73 12.44
C ASP A 55 2.42 8.30 11.03
N LYS A 56 1.47 8.09 10.11
CA LYS A 56 1.35 8.95 8.93
C LYS A 56 0.27 10.03 9.13
N ILE A 57 0.35 10.75 10.24
CA ILE A 57 -0.28 12.08 10.32
C ILE A 57 0.65 13.06 9.61
N GLU A 58 0.64 13.07 8.27
CA GLU A 58 1.06 14.27 7.55
C GLU A 58 -0.18 15.17 7.38
N GLY A 59 -0.30 16.13 8.32
CA GLY A 59 -1.03 17.38 8.11
C GLY A 59 -2.55 17.32 8.29
N GLY A 60 -3.03 17.49 9.51
CA GLY A 60 -4.45 17.73 9.74
C GLY A 60 -4.92 17.59 11.17
N GLY A 61 -4.16 18.12 12.13
CA GLY A 61 -4.72 18.42 13.45
C GLY A 61 -5.76 19.52 13.28
N VAL A 62 -7.00 19.16 12.98
CA VAL A 62 -8.15 20.00 13.29
C VAL A 62 -8.73 19.45 14.57
N GLY A 63 -8.61 20.26 15.63
CA GLY A 63 -9.29 20.01 16.89
C GLY A 63 -10.78 19.87 16.64
N TRP A 64 -11.37 18.83 17.21
CA TRP A 64 -12.81 18.76 17.38
C TRP A 64 -13.15 19.64 18.59
N GLU A 65 -13.57 20.87 18.33
CA GLU A 65 -14.57 21.53 19.17
C GLU A 65 -15.97 21.08 18.73
#